data_AF-A0A2D6JN17-F1
#
_entry.id   AF-A0A2D6JN17-F1
#
_cell.length_a   1.000
_cell.length_b   1.000
_cell.length_c   1.000
_cell.angle_alpha   90.00
_cell.angle_beta   90.00
_cell.angle_gamma   90.00
#
_symmetry.space_group_name_H-M   'P 1'
#
loop_
_entity.id
_entity.type
_entity.pdbx_description
1 polymer ?
#
loop_
_entity_poly.entity_id
_entity_poly.type
_entity_poly.pdbx_seq_one_letter_code
_entity_poly.pdbx_strand_id
1 'polypeptide(L)'
;MRHFSNKVKKDIRDKVIPVRFTEKEKNFVELVSNKFNISLSEFIRRSALQRRMPAQGVAEINRKTYQELCRIGNNLNQVLKHLNSGIFLGLEKEMFIELKALIKKIGFEMVGSKA
;
A
#
# COMPACT_ATOMS: atom_id res chain seq x y z
N MET A 1 11.37 4.28 -39.06
CA MET A 1 10.30 5.28 -38.94
C MET A 1 9.44 4.89 -37.74
N ARG A 2 9.57 5.55 -36.58
CA ARG A 2 8.83 5.19 -35.36
C ARG A 2 7.51 5.97 -35.34
N HIS A 3 6.39 5.26 -35.38
CA HIS A 3 5.06 5.86 -35.29
C HIS A 3 4.90 6.56 -33.93
N PHE A 4 4.70 7.88 -33.95
CA PHE A 4 4.29 8.63 -32.78
C PHE A 4 2.84 8.24 -32.46
N SER A 5 2.64 7.72 -31.25
CA SER A 5 1.32 7.32 -30.74
C SER A 5 0.39 8.54 -30.68
N ASN A 6 -0.73 8.48 -31.41
CA ASN A 6 -1.81 9.47 -31.34
C ASN A 6 -2.39 9.47 -29.92
N LYS A 7 -1.97 10.44 -29.10
CA LYS A 7 -2.50 10.64 -27.76
C LYS A 7 -3.93 11.17 -27.88
N VAL A 8 -4.93 10.32 -27.65
CA VAL A 8 -6.34 10.69 -27.63
C VAL A 8 -6.53 11.89 -26.69
N LYS A 9 -7.08 12.99 -27.21
CA LYS A 9 -7.31 14.22 -26.47
C LYS A 9 -8.33 13.91 -25.37
N LYS A 10 -7.95 14.09 -24.10
CA LYS A 10 -8.81 13.80 -22.95
C LYS A 10 -9.87 14.90 -22.83
N ASP A 11 -11.13 14.52 -22.75
CA ASP A 11 -12.22 15.48 -22.54
C ASP A 11 -12.01 16.28 -21.26
N ILE A 12 -12.13 17.59 -21.38
CA ILE A 12 -12.03 18.53 -20.26
C ILE A 12 -13.37 18.51 -19.53
N ARG A 13 -13.32 18.38 -18.20
CA ARG A 13 -14.51 18.35 -17.34
C ARG A 13 -14.70 19.73 -16.73
N ASP A 14 -15.40 20.59 -17.45
CA ASP A 14 -15.62 22.01 -17.11
C ASP A 14 -17.01 22.31 -16.49
N LYS A 15 -17.96 21.36 -16.59
CA LYS A 15 -19.31 21.52 -16.03
C LYS A 15 -19.34 21.19 -14.53
N VAL A 16 -19.89 22.11 -13.74
CA VAL A 16 -20.01 21.99 -12.28
C VAL A 16 -21.45 21.70 -11.90
N ILE A 17 -21.64 20.73 -11.00
CA ILE A 17 -22.95 20.40 -10.42
C ILE A 17 -22.83 20.63 -8.91
N PRO A 18 -23.42 21.71 -8.35
CA PRO A 18 -23.38 21.98 -6.92
C PRO A 18 -24.32 21.04 -6.17
N VAL A 19 -23.79 20.29 -5.20
CA VAL A 19 -24.55 19.41 -4.31
C VAL A 19 -24.19 19.76 -2.88
N ARG A 20 -25.20 19.95 -2.03
CA ARG A 20 -25.02 20.23 -0.59
C ARG A 20 -25.01 18.92 0.18
N PHE A 21 -24.07 18.81 1.12
CA PHE A 21 -23.96 17.68 2.05
C PHE A 21 -23.96 18.20 3.48
N THR A 22 -24.55 17.43 4.38
CA THR A 22 -24.27 17.54 5.81
C THR A 22 -22.85 17.05 6.11
N GLU A 23 -22.32 17.42 7.28
CA GLU A 23 -20.99 16.98 7.71
C GLU A 23 -20.87 15.44 7.79
N LYS A 24 -21.91 14.77 8.30
CA LYS A 24 -21.95 13.30 8.39
C LYS A 24 -21.89 12.64 7.01
N GLU A 25 -22.65 13.16 6.04
CA GLU A 25 -22.65 12.63 4.68
C GLU A 25 -21.30 12.86 4.02
N LYS A 26 -20.71 14.05 4.14
CA LYS A 26 -19.38 14.35 3.59
C LYS A 26 -18.33 13.38 4.14
N ASN A 27 -18.29 13.18 5.45
CA ASN A 27 -17.32 12.30 6.10
C ASN A 27 -17.49 10.85 5.65
N PHE A 28 -18.74 10.40 5.48
CA PHE A 28 -19.04 9.07 4.96
C PHE A 28 -18.54 8.89 3.52
N VAL A 29 -18.82 9.85 2.63
CA VAL A 29 -18.39 9.77 1.22
C VAL A 29 -16.86 9.83 1.12
N GLU A 30 -16.19 10.65 1.92
CA GLU A 30 -14.71 10.68 1.99
C GLU A 30 -14.14 9.33 2.44
N LEU A 31 -14.67 8.75 3.53
CA LEU A 31 -14.25 7.44 4.03
C LEU A 31 -14.35 6.37 2.94
N VAL A 32 -15.48 6.33 2.22
CA VAL A 32 -15.68 5.34 1.15
C VAL A 32 -14.73 5.61 -0.02
N SER A 33 -14.55 6.87 -0.44
CA SER A 33 -13.64 7.22 -1.54
C SER A 33 -12.19 6.80 -1.25
N ASN A 34 -11.75 6.94 0.02
CA ASN A 34 -10.41 6.54 0.45
C ASN A 34 -10.18 5.03 0.33
N LYS A 35 -11.21 4.19 0.53
CA LYS A 35 -11.10 2.73 0.31
C LYS A 35 -10.76 2.37 -1.13
N PHE A 36 -11.10 3.25 -2.08
CA PHE A 36 -10.84 3.05 -3.52
C PHE A 36 -9.62 3.79 -4.03
N ASN A 37 -8.91 4.54 -3.17
CA ASN A 37 -7.74 5.35 -3.51
C ASN A 37 -7.98 6.30 -4.70
N ILE A 38 -9.16 6.91 -4.76
CA ILE A 38 -9.55 7.90 -5.77
C ILE A 38 -10.05 9.17 -5.09
N SER A 39 -9.97 10.30 -5.79
CA SER A 39 -10.47 11.57 -5.25
C SER A 39 -11.98 11.54 -5.03
N LEU A 40 -12.44 12.33 -4.07
CA LEU A 40 -13.87 12.48 -3.74
C LEU A 40 -14.72 12.78 -4.98
N SER A 41 -14.27 13.71 -5.84
CA SER A 41 -14.99 14.09 -7.05
C SER A 41 -15.06 12.96 -8.09
N GLU A 42 -14.01 12.13 -8.21
CA GLU A 42 -14.03 10.98 -9.11
C GLU A 42 -14.91 9.86 -8.55
N PHE A 43 -14.89 9.64 -7.24
CA PHE A 43 -15.79 8.70 -6.57
C PHE A 43 -17.26 9.07 -6.80
N ILE A 44 -17.65 10.32 -6.47
CA ILE A 44 -19.02 10.81 -6.68
C ILE A 44 -19.43 10.66 -8.14
N ARG A 45 -18.56 11.02 -9.09
CA ARG A 45 -18.87 10.91 -10.52
C ARG A 45 -19.06 9.46 -10.96
N ARG A 46 -18.22 8.53 -10.50
CA ARG A 46 -18.38 7.10 -10.83
C ARG A 46 -19.66 6.54 -10.23
N SER A 47 -19.97 6.89 -8.98
CA SER A 47 -21.21 6.48 -8.31
C SER A 47 -22.44 7.02 -9.04
N ALA A 48 -22.47 8.31 -9.37
CA ALA A 48 -23.59 8.94 -10.07
C ALA A 48 -23.81 8.39 -11.49
N LEU A 49 -22.74 8.01 -12.19
CA LEU A 49 -22.78 7.42 -13.53
C LEU A 49 -22.84 5.89 -13.54
N GLN A 50 -23.01 5.25 -12.37
CA GLN A 50 -23.02 3.79 -12.20
C GLN A 50 -21.83 3.09 -12.87
N ARG A 51 -20.67 3.74 -12.86
CA ARG A 51 -19.43 3.18 -13.42
C ARG A 51 -18.77 2.25 -12.41
N ARG A 52 -18.12 1.20 -12.92
CA ARG A 52 -17.34 0.26 -12.10
C ARG A 52 -16.30 1.00 -11.26
N MET A 53 -16.29 0.73 -9.96
CA MET A 53 -15.24 1.21 -9.04
C MET A 53 -13.91 0.49 -9.31
N PRO A 54 -12.77 1.16 -9.12
CA PRO A 54 -11.48 0.48 -9.15
C PRO A 54 -11.42 -0.58 -8.03
N ALA A 55 -10.43 -1.47 -8.10
CA ALA A 55 -10.16 -2.38 -6.98
C ALA A 55 -9.90 -1.55 -5.71
N GLN A 56 -10.38 -2.05 -4.57
CA GLN A 56 -10.13 -1.39 -3.29
C GLN A 56 -8.62 -1.30 -3.08
N GLY A 57 -8.15 -0.12 -2.66
CA GLY A 57 -6.76 0.11 -2.35
C GLY A 57 -6.36 -0.77 -1.18
N VAL A 58 -5.19 -1.40 -1.28
CA VAL A 58 -4.55 -2.02 -0.12
C VAL A 58 -4.24 -0.89 0.86
N ALA A 59 -4.77 -0.97 2.09
CA ALA A 59 -4.54 0.05 3.11
C ALA A 59 -3.03 0.32 3.27
N GLU A 60 -2.63 1.59 3.43
CA GLU A 60 -1.19 1.96 3.52
C GLU A 60 -0.46 1.21 4.63
N ILE A 61 -1.15 0.91 5.73
CA ILE A 61 -0.67 0.07 6.84
C ILE A 61 -0.20 -1.29 6.30
N ASN A 62 -1.03 -1.96 5.50
CA ASN A 62 -0.71 -3.25 4.92
C ASN A 62 0.52 -3.18 3.99
N ARG A 63 0.74 -2.04 3.32
CA ARG A 63 1.91 -1.86 2.45
C ARG A 63 3.21 -1.75 3.23
N LYS A 64 3.23 -1.00 4.34
CA LYS A 64 4.41 -0.91 5.23
C LYS A 64 4.71 -2.26 5.88
N THR A 65 3.69 -2.93 6.41
CA THR A 65 3.85 -4.27 6.99
C THR A 65 4.37 -5.27 5.95
N TYR A 66 3.87 -5.22 4.72
CA TYR A 66 4.36 -6.06 3.63
C TYR A 66 5.82 -5.78 3.27
N GLN A 67 6.25 -4.52 3.27
CA GLN A 67 7.65 -4.16 3.04
C GLN A 67 8.58 -4.72 4.13
N GLU A 68 8.18 -4.66 5.40
CA GLU A 68 8.96 -5.25 6.49
C GLU A 68 9.03 -6.77 6.38
N LEU A 69 7.94 -7.44 5.97
CA LEU A 69 7.95 -8.88 5.70
C LEU A 69 8.91 -9.26 4.55
N CYS A 70 8.95 -8.47 3.47
CA CYS A 70 9.91 -8.69 2.38
C CYS A 70 11.36 -8.55 2.85
N ARG A 71 11.66 -7.59 3.75
CA ARG A 71 13.01 -7.44 4.34
C ARG A 71 13.41 -8.68 5.15
N ILE A 72 12.49 -9.21 5.96
CA ILE A 72 12.71 -10.45 6.72
C ILE A 72 13.00 -11.62 5.77
N GLY A 73 12.21 -11.80 4.72
CA GLY A 73 12.41 -12.86 3.74
C GLY A 73 13.76 -12.78 3.02
N ASN A 74 14.21 -11.56 2.69
CA ASN A 74 15.52 -11.34 2.09
C ASN A 74 16.67 -11.72 3.04
N ASN A 75 16.57 -11.31 4.31
CA ASN A 75 17.58 -11.65 5.32
C ASN A 75 17.66 -13.17 5.54
N LEU A 76 16.52 -13.85 5.60
CA LEU A 76 16.48 -15.31 5.71
C LEU A 76 17.11 -16.01 4.50
N ASN A 77 16.83 -15.52 3.29
CA ASN A 77 17.44 -16.04 2.06
C ASN A 77 18.96 -15.85 2.02
N GLN A 78 19.47 -14.74 2.58
CA GLN A 78 20.91 -14.53 2.70
C GLN A 78 21.53 -15.55 3.67
N VAL A 79 20.94 -15.74 4.85
CA VAL A 79 21.39 -16.76 5.82
C VAL A 79 21.42 -18.16 5.19
N LEU A 80 20.35 -18.57 4.50
CA LEU A 80 20.29 -19.88 3.85
C LEU A 80 21.34 -20.05 2.74
N LYS A 81 21.62 -19.00 1.96
CA LYS A 81 22.69 -19.01 0.96
C LYS A 81 24.07 -19.15 1.61
N HIS A 82 24.32 -18.44 2.71
CA HIS A 82 25.58 -18.54 3.44
C HIS A 82 25.77 -19.94 4.06
N LEU A 83 24.73 -20.49 4.68
CA LEU A 83 24.73 -21.87 5.21
C LEU A 83 25.00 -22.91 4.11
N ASN A 84 24.31 -22.80 2.97
CA ASN A 84 24.49 -23.73 1.85
C ASN A 84 25.87 -23.59 1.17
N SER A 85 26.56 -22.47 1.37
CA SER A 85 27.91 -22.22 0.81
C SER A 85 29.06 -22.68 1.70
N GLY A 86 28.79 -23.09 2.95
CA GLY A 86 29.83 -23.54 3.90
C GLY A 86 30.75 -22.45 4.45
N ILE A 87 30.49 -21.18 4.17
CA ILE A 87 31.30 -20.03 4.60
C ILE A 87 30.76 -19.53 5.95
N PHE A 88 31.29 -20.06 7.06
CA PHE A 88 30.94 -19.60 8.41
C PHE A 88 32.03 -18.67 8.95
N LEU A 89 31.92 -17.37 8.69
CA LEU A 89 32.88 -16.36 9.17
C LEU A 89 32.15 -15.17 9.79
N GLY A 90 31.94 -15.22 11.11
CA GLY A 90 31.94 -14.10 12.07
C GLY A 90 30.89 -12.98 11.96
N LEU A 91 30.32 -12.72 10.78
CA LEU A 91 29.38 -11.62 10.47
C LEU A 91 27.92 -11.94 10.83
N GLU A 92 27.67 -13.15 11.35
CA GLU A 92 26.31 -13.68 11.54
C GLU A 92 25.59 -13.10 12.77
N LYS A 93 26.32 -12.57 13.74
CA LYS A 93 25.73 -12.19 15.03
C LYS A 93 24.88 -10.93 14.91
N GLU A 94 25.35 -9.89 14.20
CA GLU A 94 24.57 -8.67 13.99
C GLU A 94 23.30 -8.94 13.16
N MET A 95 23.39 -9.76 12.11
CA MET A 95 22.24 -10.11 11.27
C MET A 95 21.17 -10.90 12.05
N PHE A 96 21.58 -11.85 12.90
CA PHE A 96 20.64 -12.58 13.76
C PHE A 96 20.02 -11.69 14.84
N ILE A 97 20.77 -10.72 15.37
CA ILE A 97 20.26 -9.74 16.33
C ILE A 97 19.20 -8.84 15.66
N GLU A 98 19.48 -8.36 14.45
CA GLU A 98 18.56 -7.53 13.69
C GLU A 98 17.29 -8.30 13.30
N LEU A 99 17.42 -9.53 12.82
CA LEU A 99 16.29 -10.42 12.50
C LEU A 99 15.43 -10.71 13.75
N LYS A 100 16.05 -10.99 14.89
CA LYS A 100 15.36 -11.21 16.17
C LYS A 100 14.61 -9.96 16.63
N ALA A 101 15.22 -8.78 16.48
CA ALA A 101 14.58 -7.51 16.84
C ALA A 101 13.36 -7.22 15.96
N LEU A 102 13.46 -7.47 14.65
CA LEU A 102 12.37 -7.29 13.68
C LEU A 102 11.20 -8.24 13.95
N ILE A 103 11.46 -9.52 14.20
CA ILE A 103 10.42 -10.51 14.55
C ILE A 103 9.73 -10.12 15.86
N LYS A 104 10.50 -9.67 16.87
CA LYS A 104 9.94 -9.24 18.16
C LYS A 104 9.03 -8.02 18.00
N LYS A 105 9.44 -7.04 17.20
CA LYS A 105 8.66 -5.82 16.91
C LYS A 105 7.33 -6.17 16.24
N ILE A 106 7.35 -7.02 15.21
CA ILE A 106 6.13 -7.48 14.54
C ILE A 106 5.24 -8.28 15.50
N GLY A 107 5.81 -9.12 16.35
CA GLY A 107 5.07 -9.86 17.39
C GLY A 107 4.34 -8.93 18.37
N PHE A 108 4.98 -7.85 18.82
CA PHE A 108 4.32 -6.85 19.69
C PHE A 108 3.22 -6.07 18.97
N GLU A 109 3.46 -5.67 17.72
CA GLU A 109 2.46 -4.99 16.89
C GLU A 109 1.23 -5.89 16.62
N MET A 110 1.40 -7.21 16.55
CA MET A 110 0.30 -8.17 16.39
C MET A 110 -0.45 -8.50 17.69
N VAL A 111 0.20 -8.46 18.85
CA VAL A 111 -0.44 -8.76 20.16
C VAL A 111 -1.08 -7.51 20.79
N GLY A 112 -0.85 -6.31 20.23
CA GLY A 112 -1.46 -5.06 20.72
C GLY A 112 -0.85 -4.54 22.03
N SER A 113 0.17 -5.20 22.57
CA SER A 113 0.93 -4.71 23.71
C SER A 113 2.01 -3.75 23.22
N LYS A 114 1.73 -2.45 23.31
CA LYS A 114 2.76 -1.41 23.19
C LYS A 114 3.84 -1.68 24.24
N ALA A 115 5.10 -1.71 23.79
CA ALA A 115 6.27 -1.69 24.65
C ALA A 115 6.38 -0.37 25.42
#